data_AF-A0A561VSL0-F1
#
_entry.id   AF-A0A561VSL0-F1
#
_cell.length_a   1.000
_cell.length_b   1.000
_cell.length_c   1.000
_cell.angle_alpha   90.00
_cell.angle_beta   90.00
_cell.angle_gamma   90.00
#
_symmetry.space_group_name_H-M   'P 1'
#
loop_
_entity.id
_entity.type
_entity.pdbx_description
1 polymer ?
#
loop_
_entity_poly.entity_id
_entity_poly.type
_entity_poly.pdbx_seq_one_letter_code
_entity_poly.pdbx_strand_id
1 'polypeptide(L)'
;MTDWEQNDGWSPGGGQDDRSAQERQRDSVHRLANVSNDMATATQAAVRAAETAVQVIQRLEASSTEIGKVVQLIATIAKQTNLLALNATIEAARAGEAGRGFAVVASEVKDLANETATATNEIGAQVGGIRTDTQNAVEAIEEMQGLIEELDRCQKVISGIVVEQQAG
;
A
#
# COMPACT_ATOMS: atom_id res chain seq x y z
N MET A 1 9.63 -90.96 21.82
CA MET A 1 8.83 -90.28 22.86
C MET A 1 9.55 -88.96 23.13
N THR A 2 9.34 -87.99 22.25
CA THR A 2 8.28 -86.93 22.30
C THR A 2 8.76 -85.82 23.24
N ASP A 3 8.95 -84.56 22.86
CA ASP A 3 8.37 -83.78 21.77
C ASP A 3 9.34 -82.70 21.29
N TRP A 4 9.31 -82.47 19.98
CA TRP A 4 9.58 -81.16 19.41
C TRP A 4 8.25 -80.41 19.42
N GLU A 5 8.05 -79.38 20.23
CA GLU A 5 6.97 -78.40 19.99
C GLU A 5 7.07 -77.17 20.90
N GLN A 6 6.73 -76.01 20.33
CA GLN A 6 6.61 -74.66 20.92
C GLN A 6 7.88 -73.80 20.92
N ASN A 7 8.40 -73.58 19.70
CA ASN A 7 8.94 -72.29 19.31
C ASN A 7 7.87 -71.57 18.46
N ASP A 8 6.87 -70.99 19.11
CA ASP A 8 5.83 -70.18 18.44
C ASP A 8 5.85 -68.76 18.98
N GLY A 9 6.03 -67.79 18.08
CA GLY A 9 5.79 -66.38 18.38
C GLY A 9 6.72 -65.35 17.73
N TRP A 10 7.34 -65.64 16.58
CA TRP A 10 7.75 -64.53 15.71
C TRP A 10 6.47 -63.80 15.25
N SER A 11 6.29 -62.56 15.70
CA SER A 11 5.13 -61.73 15.35
C SER A 11 5.48 -60.87 14.12
N PRO A 12 4.89 -61.11 12.93
CA PRO A 12 5.22 -60.38 11.71
C PRO A 12 4.54 -58.99 11.65
N GLY A 13 4.37 -58.31 12.79
CA GLY A 13 3.65 -57.03 12.89
C GLY A 13 4.43 -55.82 12.37
N GLY A 14 5.77 -55.87 12.31
CA GLY A 14 6.59 -54.72 11.90
C GLY A 14 6.43 -54.32 10.43
N GLY A 15 6.22 -55.27 9.52
CA GLY A 15 6.13 -54.97 8.08
C GLY A 15 4.81 -54.32 7.65
N GLN A 16 3.74 -54.46 8.44
CA GLN A 16 2.43 -53.87 8.15
C GLN A 16 2.34 -52.44 8.71
N ASP A 17 2.94 -52.21 9.88
CA ASP A 17 3.07 -50.87 10.47
C ASP A 17 4.01 -49.99 9.65
N ASP A 18 5.17 -50.52 9.21
CA ASP A 18 6.13 -49.80 8.36
C ASP A 18 5.54 -49.42 6.99
N ARG A 19 4.77 -50.31 6.35
CA ARG A 19 4.08 -49.99 5.09
C ARG A 19 3.05 -48.88 5.26
N SER A 20 2.28 -48.94 6.35
CA SER A 20 1.29 -47.88 6.64
C SER A 20 1.96 -46.55 6.98
N ALA A 21 3.15 -46.57 7.60
CA ALA A 21 3.95 -45.39 7.88
C ALA A 21 4.52 -44.79 6.58
N GLN A 22 5.04 -45.62 5.67
CA GLN A 22 5.53 -45.18 4.36
C GLN A 22 4.42 -44.59 3.48
N GLU A 23 3.23 -45.17 3.48
CA GLU A 23 2.07 -44.64 2.76
C GLU A 23 1.63 -43.28 3.30
N ARG A 24 1.55 -43.12 4.63
CA ARG A 24 1.24 -41.83 5.26
C ARG A 24 2.30 -40.76 4.97
N GLN A 25 3.57 -41.16 4.92
CA GLN A 25 4.66 -40.25 4.58
C GLN A 25 4.58 -39.80 3.12
N ARG A 26 4.37 -40.71 2.17
CA ARG A 26 4.15 -40.37 0.76
C ARG A 26 2.97 -39.43 0.55
N ASP A 27 1.85 -39.72 1.20
CA ASP A 27 0.65 -38.89 1.15
C ASP A 27 0.89 -37.48 1.73
N SER A 28 1.68 -37.38 2.81
CA SER A 28 2.09 -36.10 3.38
C SER A 28 3.05 -35.32 2.46
N VAL A 29 4.00 -35.98 1.81
CA VAL A 29 4.90 -35.34 0.82
C VAL A 29 4.13 -34.82 -0.38
N HIS A 30 3.15 -35.58 -0.90
CA HIS A 30 2.28 -35.12 -1.98
C HIS A 30 1.43 -33.91 -1.59
N ARG A 31 0.85 -33.91 -0.37
CA ARG A 31 0.14 -32.73 0.14
C ARG A 31 1.06 -31.53 0.26
N LEU A 32 2.28 -31.70 0.78
CA LEU A 32 3.25 -30.63 0.93
C LEU A 32 3.67 -30.05 -0.42
N ALA A 33 3.84 -30.89 -1.44
CA ALA A 33 4.12 -30.46 -2.81
C ALA A 33 3.00 -29.55 -3.36
N ASN A 34 1.74 -29.96 -3.19
CA ASN A 34 0.59 -29.19 -3.65
C ASN A 34 0.49 -27.84 -2.94
N VAL A 35 0.58 -27.84 -1.60
CA VAL A 35 0.57 -26.60 -0.80
C VAL A 35 1.73 -25.68 -1.18
N SER A 36 2.93 -26.23 -1.42
CA SER A 36 4.09 -25.44 -1.85
C SER A 36 3.86 -24.77 -3.22
N ASN A 37 3.19 -25.44 -4.15
CA ASN A 37 2.86 -24.88 -5.47
C ASN A 37 1.76 -23.80 -5.37
N ASP A 38 0.76 -24.01 -4.53
CA ASP A 38 -0.28 -23.02 -4.25
C ASP A 38 0.31 -21.77 -3.60
N MET A 39 1.23 -21.94 -2.65
CA MET A 39 1.99 -20.84 -2.05
C MET A 39 2.79 -20.06 -3.10
N ALA A 40 3.50 -20.75 -4.00
CA ALA A 40 4.26 -20.09 -5.07
C ALA A 40 3.35 -19.18 -5.93
N THR A 41 2.17 -19.68 -6.28
CA THR A 41 1.17 -18.95 -7.07
C THR A 41 0.64 -17.74 -6.31
N ALA A 42 0.35 -17.89 -5.01
CA ALA A 42 -0.10 -16.81 -4.14
C ALA A 42 0.96 -15.72 -3.97
N THR A 43 2.22 -16.10 -3.73
CA THR A 43 3.36 -15.18 -3.62
C THR A 43 3.52 -14.35 -4.90
N GLN A 44 3.48 -14.97 -6.08
CA GLN A 44 3.53 -14.24 -7.35
C GLN A 44 2.35 -13.29 -7.55
N ALA A 45 1.15 -13.66 -7.11
CA ALA A 45 0.00 -12.78 -7.14
C ALA A 45 0.18 -11.58 -6.19
N ALA A 46 0.76 -11.79 -5.01
CA ALA A 46 1.08 -10.74 -4.06
C ALA A 46 2.12 -9.75 -4.61
N VAL A 47 3.17 -10.23 -5.29
CA VAL A 47 4.15 -9.37 -5.98
C VAL A 47 3.45 -8.45 -6.98
N ARG A 48 2.62 -9.00 -7.87
CA ARG A 48 1.89 -8.20 -8.88
C ARG A 48 0.94 -7.19 -8.25
N ALA A 49 0.29 -7.55 -7.15
CA ALA A 49 -0.59 -6.65 -6.42
C ALA A 49 0.21 -5.48 -5.80
N ALA A 50 1.37 -5.76 -5.19
CA ALA A 50 2.26 -4.75 -4.65
C ALA A 50 2.78 -3.80 -5.75
N GLU A 51 3.24 -4.32 -6.88
CA GLU A 51 3.67 -3.50 -8.03
C GLU A 51 2.56 -2.58 -8.54
N THR A 52 1.33 -3.10 -8.64
CA THR A 52 0.16 -2.32 -9.04
C THR A 52 -0.14 -1.21 -8.03
N ALA A 53 -0.06 -1.51 -6.73
CA ALA A 53 -0.28 -0.54 -5.68
C ALA A 53 0.77 0.60 -5.73
N VAL A 54 2.05 0.27 -5.94
CA VAL A 54 3.11 1.27 -6.15
C VAL A 54 2.79 2.20 -7.32
N GLN A 55 2.36 1.66 -8.45
CA GLN A 55 1.99 2.48 -9.61
C GLN A 55 0.81 3.42 -9.34
N VAL A 56 -0.19 2.97 -8.58
CA VAL A 56 -1.34 3.81 -8.18
C VAL A 56 -0.88 4.96 -7.29
N ILE A 57 -0.05 4.65 -6.31
CA ILE A 57 0.50 5.60 -5.33
C ILE A 57 1.39 6.65 -6.02
N GLN A 58 2.23 6.25 -6.98
CA GLN A 58 3.02 7.19 -7.79
C GLN A 58 2.14 8.16 -8.59
N ARG A 59 1.02 7.68 -9.15
CA ARG A 59 0.05 8.58 -9.83
C ARG A 59 -0.64 9.53 -8.86
N LEU A 60 -0.91 9.08 -7.64
CA LEU A 60 -1.49 9.92 -6.59
C LEU A 60 -0.50 11.00 -6.15
N GLU A 61 0.77 10.67 -5.97
CA GLU A 61 1.83 11.62 -5.66
C GLU A 61 1.97 12.71 -6.74
N ALA A 62 1.99 12.28 -8.02
CA ALA A 62 2.05 13.20 -9.15
C ALA A 62 0.84 14.13 -9.20
N SER A 63 -0.36 13.60 -8.99
CA SER A 63 -1.61 14.37 -8.96
C SER A 63 -1.64 15.37 -7.79
N SER A 64 -1.29 14.93 -6.58
CA SER A 64 -1.20 15.80 -5.40
C SER A 64 -0.16 16.90 -5.56
N THR A 65 0.95 16.61 -6.23
CA THR A 65 1.97 17.62 -6.57
C THR A 65 1.41 18.68 -7.52
N GLU A 66 0.67 18.27 -8.55
CA GLU A 66 0.07 19.20 -9.50
C GLU A 66 -1.02 20.05 -8.85
N ILE A 67 -1.88 19.44 -8.02
CA ILE A 67 -2.85 20.18 -7.20
C ILE A 67 -2.14 21.20 -6.32
N GLY A 68 -1.04 20.83 -5.67
CA GLY A 68 -0.24 21.75 -4.84
C GLY A 68 0.25 22.98 -5.62
N LYS A 69 0.68 22.82 -6.87
CA LYS A 69 1.06 23.95 -7.74
C LYS A 69 -0.12 24.86 -8.06
N VAL A 70 -1.28 24.28 -8.38
CA VAL A 70 -2.51 25.03 -8.66
C VAL A 70 -2.96 25.80 -7.42
N VAL A 71 -2.95 25.18 -6.24
CA VAL A 71 -3.27 25.83 -4.97
C VAL A 71 -2.34 27.01 -4.69
N GLN A 72 -1.03 26.85 -4.92
CA GLN A 72 -0.05 27.93 -4.76
C GLN A 72 -0.29 29.09 -5.72
N LEU A 73 -0.68 28.80 -6.97
CA LEU A 73 -1.05 29.81 -7.95
C LEU A 73 -2.29 30.59 -7.49
N ILE A 74 -3.35 29.89 -7.04
CA ILE A 74 -4.57 30.54 -6.55
C ILE A 74 -4.27 31.41 -5.31
N ALA A 75 -3.45 30.93 -4.37
CA ALA A 75 -3.02 31.72 -3.22
C ALA A 75 -2.28 33.00 -3.63
N THR A 76 -1.45 32.92 -4.68
CA THR A 76 -0.76 34.08 -5.27
C THR A 76 -1.74 35.06 -5.91
N ILE A 77 -2.73 34.57 -6.66
CA ILE A 77 -3.79 35.38 -7.26
C ILE A 77 -4.62 36.07 -6.17
N ALA A 78 -5.04 35.34 -5.12
CA ALA A 78 -5.78 35.91 -3.99
C ALA A 78 -5.01 37.05 -3.32
N LYS A 79 -3.70 36.87 -3.10
CA LYS A 79 -2.84 37.93 -2.56
C LYS A 79 -2.77 39.15 -3.47
N GLN A 80 -2.64 38.97 -4.78
CA GLN A 80 -2.62 40.07 -5.75
C GLN A 80 -3.98 40.79 -5.80
N THR A 81 -5.09 40.05 -5.81
CA THR A 81 -6.45 40.61 -5.77
C THR A 81 -6.67 41.42 -4.50
N ASN A 82 -6.20 40.94 -3.34
CA ASN A 82 -6.28 41.69 -2.08
C ASN A 82 -5.50 43.02 -2.16
N LEU A 83 -4.30 43.02 -2.76
CA LEU A 83 -3.52 44.24 -2.96
C LEU A 83 -4.19 45.21 -3.95
N LEU A 84 -4.79 44.71 -5.02
CA LEU A 84 -5.56 45.52 -5.97
C LEU A 84 -6.80 46.13 -5.30
N ALA A 85 -7.53 45.35 -4.50
CA ALA A 85 -8.68 45.81 -3.73
C ALA A 85 -8.28 46.90 -2.73
N LEU A 86 -7.16 46.72 -2.02
CA LEU A 86 -6.62 47.73 -1.12
C LEU A 86 -6.30 49.05 -1.84
N ASN A 87 -5.65 49.00 -3.00
CA ASN A 87 -5.36 50.19 -3.80
C ASN A 87 -6.66 50.88 -4.26
N ALA A 88 -7.68 50.10 -4.64
CA ALA A 88 -9.00 50.63 -5.00
C ALA A 88 -9.69 51.30 -3.79
N THR A 89 -9.60 50.73 -2.59
CA THR A 89 -10.11 51.35 -1.36
C THR A 89 -9.43 52.70 -1.09
N ILE A 90 -8.10 52.79 -1.28
CA ILE A 90 -7.34 54.03 -1.09
C ILE A 90 -7.80 55.11 -2.09
N GLU A 91 -7.94 54.76 -3.36
CA GLU A 91 -8.34 55.72 -4.39
C GLU A 91 -9.81 56.15 -4.23
N ALA A 92 -10.69 55.23 -3.81
CA ALA A 92 -12.07 55.53 -3.48
C ALA A 92 -12.18 56.52 -2.29
N ALA A 93 -11.34 56.35 -1.26
CA ALA A 93 -11.27 57.30 -0.15
C ALA A 93 -10.79 58.69 -0.62
N ARG A 94 -9.84 58.72 -1.57
CA ARG A 94 -9.32 59.96 -2.16
C ARG A 94 -10.38 60.71 -2.97
N ALA A 95 -11.29 60.00 -3.62
CA ALA A 95 -12.41 60.57 -4.37
C ALA A 95 -13.56 61.10 -3.47
N GLY A 96 -13.49 60.88 -2.14
CA GLY A 96 -14.48 61.38 -1.19
C GLY A 96 -15.88 60.81 -1.44
N GLU A 97 -16.90 61.68 -1.44
CA GLU A 97 -18.30 61.27 -1.67
C GLU A 97 -18.51 60.55 -3.01
N ALA A 98 -17.79 60.95 -4.06
CA ALA A 98 -17.90 60.33 -5.39
C ALA A 98 -17.36 58.89 -5.41
N GLY A 99 -16.50 58.51 -4.46
CA GLY A 99 -15.89 57.20 -4.35
C GLY A 99 -16.67 56.19 -3.49
N ARG A 100 -17.77 56.59 -2.83
CA ARG A 100 -18.47 55.72 -1.86
C ARG A 100 -18.89 54.36 -2.42
N GLY A 101 -19.46 54.33 -3.62
CA GLY A 101 -19.87 53.06 -4.26
C GLY A 101 -18.68 52.16 -4.59
N PHE A 102 -17.57 52.75 -5.08
CA PHE A 102 -16.33 52.03 -5.34
C PHE A 102 -15.68 51.49 -4.07
N ALA A 103 -15.78 52.23 -2.94
CA ALA A 103 -15.25 51.78 -1.66
C ALA A 103 -15.94 50.50 -1.16
N VAL A 104 -17.26 50.38 -1.35
CA VAL A 104 -18.02 49.17 -0.97
C VAL A 104 -17.56 47.97 -1.79
N VAL A 105 -17.51 48.11 -3.11
CA VAL A 105 -17.06 47.03 -4.01
C VAL A 105 -15.62 46.63 -3.70
N ALA A 106 -14.74 47.60 -3.46
CA ALA A 106 -13.35 47.32 -3.10
C ALA A 106 -13.24 46.53 -1.78
N SER A 107 -14.10 46.83 -0.79
CA SER A 107 -14.16 46.06 0.46
C SER A 107 -14.63 44.62 0.23
N GLU A 108 -15.70 44.42 -0.55
CA GLU A 108 -16.21 43.07 -0.85
C GLU A 108 -15.16 42.23 -1.60
N VAL A 109 -14.46 42.80 -2.57
CA VAL A 109 -13.37 42.10 -3.30
C VAL A 109 -12.23 41.75 -2.34
N LYS A 110 -11.90 42.64 -1.41
CA LYS A 110 -10.87 42.39 -0.39
C LYS A 110 -11.24 41.21 0.50
N ASP A 111 -12.49 41.17 0.96
CA ASP A 111 -12.99 40.10 1.82
C ASP A 111 -13.01 38.75 1.09
N LEU A 112 -13.47 38.73 -0.17
CA LEU A 112 -13.47 37.54 -1.02
C LEU A 112 -12.05 37.02 -1.30
N ALA A 113 -11.09 37.94 -1.48
CA ALA A 113 -9.68 37.59 -1.66
C ALA A 113 -9.07 36.96 -0.39
N ASN A 114 -9.44 37.46 0.80
CA ASN A 114 -9.00 36.89 2.07
C ASN A 114 -9.62 35.51 2.31
N GLU A 115 -10.91 35.33 2.02
CA GLU A 115 -11.59 34.03 2.11
C GLU A 115 -10.96 33.00 1.15
N THR A 116 -10.66 33.41 -0.07
CA THR A 116 -9.93 32.59 -1.05
C THR A 116 -8.55 32.18 -0.54
N ALA A 117 -7.81 33.11 0.09
CA ALA A 117 -6.50 32.81 0.67
C ALA A 117 -6.60 31.79 1.82
N THR A 118 -7.61 31.92 2.69
CA THR A 118 -7.85 30.94 3.77
C THR A 118 -8.20 29.57 3.21
N ALA A 119 -9.15 29.49 2.27
CA ALA A 119 -9.56 28.22 1.67
C ALA A 119 -8.40 27.53 0.93
N THR A 120 -7.56 28.29 0.21
CA THR A 120 -6.38 27.72 -0.45
C THR A 120 -5.34 27.19 0.54
N ASN A 121 -5.15 27.85 1.69
CA ASN A 121 -4.27 27.33 2.74
C ASN A 121 -4.79 26.01 3.33
N GLU A 122 -6.10 25.90 3.58
CA GLU A 122 -6.73 24.67 4.08
C GLU A 122 -6.58 23.51 3.08
N ILE A 123 -6.85 23.77 1.80
CA ILE A 123 -6.63 22.78 0.72
C ILE A 123 -5.14 22.39 0.66
N GLY A 124 -4.24 23.36 0.79
CA GLY A 124 -2.79 23.12 0.82
C GLY A 124 -2.37 22.17 1.95
N ALA A 125 -2.92 22.36 3.15
CA ALA A 125 -2.70 21.47 4.28
C ALA A 125 -3.24 20.06 4.02
N GLN A 126 -4.43 19.94 3.43
CA GLN A 126 -5.04 18.66 3.09
C GLN A 126 -4.24 17.90 2.03
N VAL A 127 -3.78 18.58 0.99
CA VAL A 127 -2.89 18.02 -0.04
C VAL A 127 -1.56 17.57 0.58
N GLY A 128 -1.02 18.34 1.52
CA GLY A 128 0.15 17.94 2.31
C GLY A 128 -0.06 16.64 3.07
N GLY A 129 -1.20 16.50 3.76
CA GLY A 129 -1.60 15.27 4.45
C GLY A 129 -1.68 14.07 3.51
N ILE A 130 -2.34 14.23 2.35
CA ILE A 130 -2.44 13.16 1.33
C ILE A 130 -1.04 12.71 0.88
N ARG A 131 -0.09 13.63 0.70
CA ARG A 131 1.28 13.29 0.29
C ARG A 131 2.01 12.48 1.37
N THR A 132 1.87 12.87 2.64
CA THR A 132 2.42 12.11 3.76
C THR A 132 1.83 10.70 3.82
N ASP A 133 0.51 10.56 3.71
CA ASP A 133 -0.15 9.26 3.72
C ASP A 133 0.27 8.38 2.52
N THR A 134 0.49 9.02 1.36
CA THR A 134 1.02 8.36 0.16
C THR A 134 2.43 7.82 0.39
N GLN A 135 3.30 8.58 1.07
CA GLN A 135 4.65 8.13 1.43
C GLN A 135 4.63 6.98 2.43
N ASN A 136 3.82 7.06 3.48
CA ASN A 136 3.63 5.97 4.44
C ASN A 136 3.14 4.69 3.75
N ALA A 137 2.27 4.83 2.74
CA ALA A 137 1.79 3.69 1.95
C ALA A 137 2.91 3.06 1.10
N VAL A 138 3.85 3.85 0.56
CA VAL A 138 5.04 3.30 -0.13
C VAL A 138 5.88 2.47 0.84
N GLU A 139 6.21 3.01 2.01
CA GLU A 139 7.02 2.33 3.01
C GLU A 139 6.40 0.99 3.45
N ALA A 140 5.08 0.98 3.69
CA ALA A 140 4.36 -0.24 4.03
C ALA A 140 4.38 -1.29 2.90
N ILE A 141 4.38 -0.85 1.63
CA ILE A 141 4.49 -1.76 0.48
C ILE A 141 5.91 -2.30 0.35
N GLU A 142 6.94 -1.49 0.59
CA GLU A 142 8.34 -1.94 0.60
C GLU A 142 8.57 -3.01 1.68
N GLU A 143 8.00 -2.81 2.88
CA GLU A 143 8.03 -3.83 3.93
C GLU A 143 7.30 -5.12 3.50
N MET A 144 6.12 -5.00 2.89
CA MET A 144 5.39 -6.15 2.35
C MET A 144 6.18 -6.89 1.26
N GLN A 145 6.89 -6.17 0.39
CA GLN A 145 7.75 -6.79 -0.62
C GLN A 145 8.88 -7.60 0.02
N GLY A 146 9.51 -7.09 1.08
CA GLY A 146 10.51 -7.84 1.84
C GLY A 146 9.96 -9.13 2.45
N LEU A 147 8.75 -9.09 3.02
CA LEU A 147 8.07 -10.29 3.55
C LEU A 147 7.75 -11.30 2.45
N ILE A 148 7.32 -10.84 1.27
CA ILE A 148 7.03 -11.69 0.11
C ILE A 148 8.31 -12.37 -0.40
N GLU A 149 9.45 -11.67 -0.43
CA GLU A 149 10.74 -12.26 -0.77
C GLU A 149 11.18 -13.33 0.23
N GLU A 150 10.92 -13.13 1.52
CA GLU A 150 11.18 -14.14 2.55
C GLU A 150 10.31 -15.38 2.36
N LEU A 151 9.02 -15.20 2.01
CA LEU A 151 8.12 -16.30 1.68
C LEU A 151 8.59 -17.09 0.45
N ASP A 152 9.04 -16.40 -0.61
CA ASP A 152 9.61 -17.04 -1.80
C ASP A 152 10.85 -17.89 -1.46
N ARG A 153 11.73 -17.38 -0.59
CA ARG A 153 12.91 -18.14 -0.11
C ARG A 153 12.49 -19.40 0.66
N CYS A 154 11.56 -19.27 1.61
CA CYS A 154 11.04 -20.41 2.38
C CYS A 154 10.40 -21.47 1.47
N GLN A 155 9.61 -21.03 0.48
CA GLN A 155 8.98 -21.92 -0.50
C GLN A 155 10.01 -22.71 -1.32
N LYS A 156 11.10 -22.06 -1.76
CA LYS A 156 12.20 -22.74 -2.48
C LYS A 156 12.87 -23.83 -1.64
N VAL A 157 13.06 -23.58 -0.34
CA VAL A 157 13.59 -24.60 0.60
C VAL A 157 12.64 -25.79 0.73
N ILE A 158 11.33 -25.53 0.92
CA ILE A 158 10.32 -26.60 1.02
C ILE A 158 10.26 -27.43 -0.26
N SER A 159 10.23 -26.78 -1.42
CA SER A 159 10.23 -27.46 -2.72
C SER A 159 11.48 -28.34 -2.90
N GLY A 160 12.65 -27.86 -2.46
CA GLY A 160 13.88 -28.67 -2.45
C GLY A 160 13.75 -29.94 -1.61
N ILE A 161 13.24 -29.83 -0.38
CA ILE A 161 13.03 -30.97 0.54
C ILE A 161 12.02 -31.97 -0.05
N VAL A 162 10.92 -31.49 -0.63
CA VAL A 162 9.89 -32.33 -1.26
C VAL A 162 10.47 -33.15 -2.42
N VAL A 163 11.27 -32.51 -3.29
CA VAL A 163 11.90 -33.19 -4.43
C VAL A 163 12.86 -34.28 -3.95
N GLU A 164 13.66 -34.00 -2.91
CA GLU A 164 14.58 -34.97 -2.32
C GLU A 164 13.85 -36.18 -1.72
N GLN A 165 12.73 -35.96 -1.00
CA GLN A 165 11.93 -37.05 -0.43
C GLN A 165 11.09 -37.84 -1.45
N GLN A 166 10.83 -37.29 -2.64
CA GLN A 166 10.19 -38.03 -3.73
C GLN A 166 11.19 -38.90 -4.52
N ALA A 167 12.47 -38.53 -4.51
CA ALA A 167 13.54 -39.21 -5.23
C ALA A 167 14.18 -40.37 -4.44
N GLY A 168 14.04 -40.39 -3.11
CA GLY A 168 14.47 -41.47 -2.21
C GLY A 168 13.39 -42.51 -1.93
#